data_AF-E1ZW09-F1
#
_entry.id   AF-E1ZW09-F1
#
_cell.length_a   1.000
_cell.length_b   1.000
_cell.length_c   1.000
_cell.angle_alpha   90.00
_cell.angle_beta   90.00
_cell.angle_gamma   90.00
#
_symmetry.space_group_name_H-M   'P 1'
#
loop_
_entity.id
_entity.type
_entity.pdbx_description
1 polymer ?
#
loop_
_entity_poly.entity_id
_entity_poly.type
_entity_poly.pdbx_seq_one_letter_code
_entity_poly.pdbx_strand_id
1 'polypeptide(L)'
;KLMELRFQLIPHLPYSSDLATSDYYLFPTMKKWLAERKFYSNEEVIAETNAYFAGLPILFFGRNQLKQYWTKNVSLKGDYIEK
;
A
#
# COMPACT_ATOMS: atom_id res chain seq x y z
N LYS A 1 -1.58 -11.99 -21.54
CA LYS A 1 -1.01 -12.09 -20.17
C LYS A 1 -1.51 -11.10 -19.09
N LEU A 2 -2.24 -10.01 -19.40
CA LEU A 2 -3.13 -9.34 -18.41
C LEU A 2 -4.55 -9.17 -18.96
N MET A 3 -4.64 -8.85 -20.26
CA MET A 3 -5.93 -8.75 -20.97
C MET A 3 -6.65 -10.11 -21.11
N GLU A 4 -5.91 -11.22 -21.17
CA GLU A 4 -6.48 -12.59 -21.13
C GLU A 4 -7.20 -12.87 -19.81
N LEU A 5 -6.72 -12.27 -18.71
CA LEU A 5 -7.33 -12.36 -17.39
C LEU A 5 -8.45 -11.34 -17.18
N ARG A 6 -8.79 -10.54 -18.21
CA ARG A 6 -9.82 -9.49 -18.22
C ARG A 6 -9.66 -8.43 -17.12
N PHE A 7 -8.44 -8.22 -16.65
CA PHE A 7 -8.15 -7.11 -15.73
C PHE A 7 -8.10 -5.78 -16.50
N GLN A 8 -8.80 -4.78 -15.97
CA GLN A 8 -8.68 -3.41 -16.44
C GLN A 8 -7.42 -2.78 -15.86
N LEU A 9 -6.50 -2.35 -16.72
CA LEU A 9 -5.33 -1.60 -16.31
C LEU A 9 -5.72 -0.14 -16.04
N ILE A 10 -5.46 0.33 -14.83
CA ILE A 10 -5.65 1.73 -14.46
C ILE A 10 -4.37 2.48 -14.89
N PRO A 11 -4.47 3.60 -15.64
CA PRO A 11 -3.30 4.37 -16.03
C PRO A 11 -2.61 4.91 -14.77
N HIS A 12 -1.32 4.63 -14.64
CA HIS A 12 -0.48 5.11 -13.55
C HIS A 12 0.53 6.11 -14.11
N LEU A 13 0.62 7.28 -13.51
CA LEU A 13 1.58 8.30 -13.91
C LEU A 13 3.01 7.83 -13.58
N PRO A 14 4.01 8.12 -14.43
CA PRO A 14 5.40 7.81 -14.12
C PRO A 14 5.86 8.58 -12.87
N TYR A 15 6.63 7.92 -12.01
CA TYR A 15 7.17 8.45 -10.74
C TYR A 15 6.14 8.84 -9.67
N SER A 16 4.87 8.46 -9.82
CA SER A 16 3.86 8.72 -8.82
C SER A 16 3.76 7.60 -7.78
N SER A 17 4.86 7.31 -7.06
CA SER A 17 4.83 6.32 -5.96
C SER A 17 3.73 6.66 -4.93
N ASP A 18 3.36 7.94 -4.84
CA ASP A 18 2.28 8.47 -4.01
C ASP A 18 0.87 8.01 -4.44
N LEU A 19 0.72 7.41 -5.64
CA LEU A 19 -0.56 6.87 -6.14
C LEU A 19 -0.80 5.42 -5.74
N ALA A 20 0.23 4.67 -5.36
CA ALA A 20 0.08 3.29 -4.92
C ALA A 20 -0.41 3.28 -3.47
N THR A 21 -1.64 2.80 -3.24
CA THR A 21 -2.18 2.62 -1.89
C THR A 21 -1.32 1.74 -1.00
N SER A 22 -0.54 0.83 -1.59
CA SER A 22 0.45 0.04 -0.86
C SER A 22 1.57 0.90 -0.27
N ASP A 23 2.11 1.82 -1.08
CA ASP A 23 3.31 2.60 -0.75
C ASP A 23 3.00 3.68 0.27
N TYR A 24 1.83 4.30 0.15
CA TYR A 24 1.43 5.35 1.08
C TYR A 24 0.88 4.82 2.42
N TYR A 25 0.14 3.70 2.40
CA TYR A 25 -0.58 3.26 3.59
C TYR A 25 -0.04 1.95 4.16
N LEU A 26 -0.01 0.87 3.37
CA LEU A 26 0.36 -0.46 3.85
C LEU A 26 1.81 -0.52 4.35
N PHE A 27 2.76 -0.07 3.52
CA PHE A 27 4.19 -0.19 3.83
C PHE A 27 4.62 0.66 5.03
N PRO A 28 4.13 1.89 5.23
CA PRO A 28 4.46 2.65 6.44
C PRO A 28 3.99 1.99 7.74
N THR A 29 2.77 1.44 7.77
CA THR A 29 2.28 0.69 8.94
C THR A 29 3.01 -0.63 9.15
N MET A 30 3.29 -1.36 8.06
CA MET A 30 4.02 -2.63 8.13
C MET A 30 5.47 -2.39 8.56
N LYS A 31 6.11 -1.32 8.08
CA LYS A 31 7.46 -0.92 8.49
C LYS A 31 7.53 -0.64 9.98
N LYS A 32 6.52 0.03 10.56
CA LYS A 32 6.45 0.26 12.01
C LYS A 32 6.33 -1.07 12.78
N TRP A 33 5.47 -1.98 12.33
CA TRP A 33 5.30 -3.31 12.93
C TRP A 33 6.59 -4.13 12.94
N LEU A 34 7.34 -4.08 11.83
CA LEU A 34 8.57 -4.85 11.64
C LEU A 34 9.80 -4.18 12.25
N ALA A 35 9.81 -2.85 12.41
CA ALA A 35 10.97 -2.09 12.90
C ALA A 35 11.41 -2.47 14.33
N GLU A 36 10.50 -3.01 15.13
CA GLU A 36 10.78 -3.40 16.52
C GLU A 36 11.34 -4.83 16.64
N ARG A 37 11.52 -5.54 15.52
CA ARG A 37 11.87 -6.97 15.50
C ARG A 37 13.19 -7.21 14.78
N LYS A 38 13.95 -8.21 15.25
CA LYS A 38 15.09 -8.78 14.54
C LYS A 38 14.72 -10.17 14.08
N PHE A 39 15.04 -10.48 12.83
CA PHE A 39 14.79 -11.78 12.23
C PHE A 39 16.12 -12.42 11.88
N TYR A 40 16.24 -13.73 12.13
CA TYR A 40 17.43 -14.53 11.88
C TYR A 40 17.26 -15.47 10.69
N SER A 41 16.04 -15.58 10.16
CA SER A 41 15.70 -16.41 9.00
C SER A 41 14.60 -15.78 8.15
N ASN A 42 14.48 -16.26 6.92
CA ASN A 42 13.39 -15.83 6.02
C ASN A 42 12.03 -16.36 6.52
N GLU A 43 12.03 -17.53 7.13
CA GLU A 43 10.84 -18.17 7.69
C GLU A 43 10.21 -17.32 8.79
N GLU A 44 11.04 -16.70 9.64
CA GLU A 44 10.58 -15.76 10.67
C GLU A 44 9.95 -14.51 10.04
N VAL A 45 10.56 -13.95 9.00
CA VAL A 45 10.00 -12.78 8.28
C VAL A 45 8.66 -13.12 7.65
N ILE A 46 8.53 -14.31 7.04
CA ILE A 46 7.28 -14.77 6.41
C ILE A 46 6.20 -14.96 7.47
N ALA A 47 6.52 -15.65 8.57
CA ALA A 47 5.58 -15.89 9.66
C ALA A 47 5.08 -14.57 10.27
N GLU A 48 5.98 -13.62 10.49
CA GLU A 48 5.64 -12.32 11.05
C GLU A 48 4.77 -11.48 10.09
N THR A 49 5.11 -11.50 8.81
CA THR A 49 4.33 -10.81 7.78
C THR A 49 2.91 -11.39 7.70
N ASN A 50 2.77 -12.71 7.78
CA ASN A 50 1.46 -13.37 7.82
C ASN A 50 0.66 -12.99 9.08
N ALA A 51 1.32 -12.92 10.25
CA ALA A 51 0.69 -12.50 11.50
C ALA A 51 0.19 -11.04 11.42
N TYR A 52 0.99 -10.14 10.84
CA TYR A 52 0.58 -8.76 10.58
C TYR A 52 -0.70 -8.70 9.74
N PHE A 53 -0.73 -9.38 8.59
CA PHE A 53 -1.91 -9.39 7.73
C PHE A 53 -3.14 -10.05 8.36
N ALA A 54 -2.95 -11.12 9.16
CA ALA A 54 -4.04 -11.78 9.86
C ALA A 54 -4.71 -10.89 10.93
N GLY A 55 -3.95 -9.95 11.52
CA GLY A 55 -4.46 -8.98 12.50
C GLY A 55 -5.16 -7.75 11.89
N LEU A 56 -5.07 -7.54 10.58
CA LEU A 56 -5.64 -6.37 9.93
C LEU A 56 -7.15 -6.55 9.67
N PRO A 57 -8.00 -5.57 10.03
CA PRO A 57 -9.41 -5.62 9.69
C PRO A 57 -9.60 -5.52 8.17
N ILE A 58 -10.62 -6.15 7.61
CA ILE A 58 -10.92 -6.10 6.15
C ILE A 58 -11.02 -4.64 5.64
N LEU A 59 -11.53 -3.73 6.48
CA LEU A 59 -11.64 -2.30 6.18
C LEU A 59 -10.29 -1.61 5.96
N PHE A 60 -9.20 -2.19 6.46
CA PHE A 60 -7.83 -1.69 6.25
C PHE A 60 -7.44 -1.68 4.77
N PHE A 61 -7.91 -2.66 3.99
CA PHE A 61 -7.71 -2.73 2.54
C PHE A 61 -8.78 -1.97 1.75
N GLY A 62 -9.65 -1.24 2.43
CA GLY A 62 -10.82 -0.60 1.85
C GLY A 62 -10.48 0.55 0.90
N ARG A 63 -11.22 0.62 -0.22
CA ARG A 63 -11.20 1.70 -1.22
C ARG A 63 -11.47 3.11 -0.67
N ASN A 64 -11.93 3.24 0.57
CA ASN A 64 -12.25 4.53 1.17
C ASN A 64 -11.00 5.41 1.35
N GLN A 65 -9.86 4.79 1.64
CA GLN A 65 -8.60 5.54 1.74
C GLN A 65 -8.13 6.02 0.38
N LEU A 66 -8.29 5.18 -0.65
CA LEU A 66 -8.03 5.54 -2.03
C LEU A 66 -8.89 6.75 -2.45
N LYS A 67 -10.18 6.78 -2.11
CA LYS A 67 -11.07 7.94 -2.39
C LYS A 67 -10.58 9.23 -1.74
N GLN A 68 -10.29 9.22 -0.44
CA GLN A 68 -9.80 10.41 0.27
C GLN A 68 -8.46 10.90 -0.34
N TYR A 69 -7.60 9.98 -0.76
CA TYR A 69 -6.34 10.29 -1.41
C TYR A 69 -6.48 10.85 -2.82
N TRP A 70 -7.34 10.28 -3.67
CA TRP A 70 -7.64 10.86 -4.99
C TRP A 70 -8.21 12.28 -4.86
N THR A 71 -9.08 12.51 -3.89
CA THR A 71 -9.59 13.87 -3.61
C THR A 71 -8.45 14.82 -3.23
N LYS A 72 -7.52 14.39 -2.37
CA LYS A 72 -6.36 15.18 -1.96
C LYS A 72 -5.39 15.44 -3.13
N ASN A 73 -5.10 14.43 -3.95
CA ASN A 73 -4.20 14.57 -5.10
C ASN A 73 -4.80 15.47 -6.20
N VAL A 74 -6.10 15.33 -6.48
CA VAL A 74 -6.84 16.24 -7.39
C VAL A 74 -6.81 17.68 -6.87
N SER A 75 -6.97 17.89 -5.55
CA SER A 75 -6.86 19.24 -4.96
C SER A 75 -5.45 19.84 -5.04
N LEU A 76 -4.42 19.00 -5.07
CA LEU A 76 -3.01 19.41 -5.19
C LEU A 76 -2.54 19.52 -6.65
N LYS A 77 -3.44 19.37 -7.64
CA LYS A 77 -3.13 19.47 -9.09
C LYS A 77 -1.95 18.59 -9.55
N GLY A 78 -1.69 17.48 -8.86
CA GLY A 78 -0.59 16.58 -9.20
C GLY A 78 0.79 17.01 -8.66
N ASP A 79 0.86 18.03 -7.80
CA ASP A 79 2.07 18.30 -7.02
C ASP A 79 2.28 17.23 -5.93
N TYR A 80 3.55 16.96 -5.63
CA TYR A 80 3.98 15.97 -4.66
C TYR A 80 3.34 16.23 -3.29
N ILE A 81 2.79 15.19 -2.67
CA ILE A 81 2.24 15.30 -1.31
C ILE A 81 3.42 15.20 -0.33
N GLU A 82 4.15 16.30 -0.12
CA GLU A 82 5.11 16.37 0.99
C GLU A 82 4.39 16.23 2.33
N LYS A 83 5.08 15.57 3.27
CA LYS A 83 4.62 15.35 4.65
C LYS A 83 4.84 16.57 5.52
#